data_AF-A0A1Q7YCC7-F1
#
_entry.id   AF-A0A1Q7YCC7-F1
#
_cell.length_a   1.000
_cell.length_b   1.000
_cell.length_c   1.000
_cell.angle_alpha   90.00
_cell.angle_beta   90.00
_cell.angle_gamma   90.00
#
_symmetry.space_group_name_H-M   'P 1'
#
loop_
_entity.id
_entity.type
_entity.pdbx_description
1 polymer ?
#
loop_
_entity_poly.entity_id
_entity_poly.type
_entity_poly.pdbx_seq_one_letter_code
_entity_poly.pdbx_strand_id
1 'polypeptide(L)'
;MRIDPRRWFEKRGKEKMSKVLARTSKEEHEDFERYRLFRGKEVRISNDAFHKLVAERNGRCEVCGKFCGENLVVDHDHVTGSFRGLLCIPCNSAIGFFRDDPSLLEKGSKYLTRHVQRLLDLGKL
;
A
#
# COMPACT_ATOMS: atom_id res chain seq x y z
N MET A 1 -15.74 -9.29 -13.90
CA MET A 1 -14.62 -9.29 -14.86
C MET A 1 -13.31 -9.14 -14.07
N ARG A 2 -12.56 -10.22 -13.84
CA ARG A 2 -11.29 -10.18 -13.08
C ARG A 2 -10.21 -9.62 -14.00
N ILE A 3 -9.73 -8.40 -13.73
CA ILE A 3 -8.59 -7.83 -14.45
C ILE A 3 -7.37 -8.70 -14.11
N ASP A 4 -6.76 -9.33 -15.12
CA ASP A 4 -5.51 -10.07 -14.97
C ASP A 4 -4.38 -9.08 -14.68
N PRO A 5 -3.80 -9.10 -13.45
CA PRO A 5 -2.76 -8.15 -13.08
C PRO A 5 -1.54 -8.24 -13.99
N ARG A 6 -1.16 -9.46 -14.44
CA ARG A 6 0.02 -9.68 -15.30
C ARG A 6 -0.11 -8.93 -16.63
N ARG A 7 -1.29 -9.02 -17.25
CA ARG A 7 -1.61 -8.33 -18.50
C ARG A 7 -1.66 -6.80 -18.35
N TRP A 8 -2.04 -6.30 -17.17
CA TRP A 8 -1.99 -4.86 -16.84
C TRP A 8 -0.54 -4.36 -16.74
N PHE A 9 0.33 -5.11 -16.06
CA PHE A 9 1.74 -4.78 -15.88
C PHE A 9 2.56 -4.92 -17.17
N GLU A 10 2.33 -5.95 -18.00
CA GLU A 10 3.05 -6.17 -19.27
C GLU A 10 2.83 -5.03 -20.28
N LYS A 11 1.61 -4.49 -20.35
CA LYS A 11 1.24 -3.45 -21.32
C LYS A 11 1.71 -2.07 -20.87
N ARG A 12 1.51 -1.70 -19.59
CA ARG A 12 1.93 -0.40 -19.05
C ARG A 12 3.42 -0.32 -18.69
N GLY A 13 4.01 -1.42 -18.23
CA GLY A 13 5.42 -1.50 -17.87
C GLY A 13 6.33 -1.21 -19.06
N LYS A 14 5.99 -1.72 -20.25
CA LYS A 14 6.75 -1.45 -21.48
C LYS A 14 6.66 0.02 -21.95
N GLU A 15 5.48 0.63 -21.88
CA GLU A 15 5.26 2.02 -22.30
C GLU A 15 5.90 3.06 -21.35
N LYS A 16 5.91 2.79 -20.04
CA LYS A 16 6.58 3.68 -19.07
C LYS A 16 8.09 3.45 -19.04
N MET A 17 8.57 2.21 -19.11
CA MET A 17 10.01 1.88 -19.12
C MET A 17 10.73 2.46 -20.35
N SER A 18 10.09 2.45 -21.53
CA SER A 18 10.69 3.07 -22.74
C SER A 18 10.85 4.59 -22.61
N LYS A 19 9.92 5.26 -21.91
CA LYS A 19 10.01 6.70 -21.60
C LYS A 19 11.06 7.01 -20.53
N VAL A 20 11.32 6.10 -19.59
CA VAL A 20 12.39 6.21 -18.58
C VAL A 20 13.76 6.14 -19.26
N LEU A 21 13.99 5.16 -20.15
CA LEU A 21 15.23 5.02 -20.91
C LEU A 21 15.50 6.18 -21.89
N ALA A 22 14.45 6.86 -22.36
CA ALA A 22 14.59 8.03 -23.23
C ALA A 22 14.94 9.33 -22.47
N ARG A 23 14.75 9.38 -21.14
CA ARG A 23 15.00 10.57 -20.31
C ARG A 23 16.40 10.62 -19.70
N THR A 24 17.20 9.56 -19.82
CA THR A 24 18.55 9.44 -19.22
C THR A 24 19.64 10.19 -20.01
N SER A 25 19.38 11.42 -20.45
CA SER A 25 20.43 12.31 -20.96
C SER A 25 20.17 13.76 -20.57
N LYS A 26 20.38 14.06 -19.28
CA LYS A 26 20.89 15.33 -18.72
C LYS A 26 20.49 15.40 -17.24
N GLU A 27 21.51 15.38 -16.39
CA GLU A 27 21.52 15.77 -14.97
C GLU A 27 20.63 14.92 -14.02
N GLU A 28 21.32 14.20 -13.13
CA GLU A 28 20.80 13.26 -12.13
C GLU A 28 19.93 13.96 -11.07
N HIS A 29 18.72 14.33 -11.43
CA HIS A 29 17.66 14.49 -10.44
C HIS A 29 17.22 13.09 -10.02
N GLU A 30 17.78 12.56 -8.92
CA GLU A 30 17.24 11.35 -8.29
C GLU A 30 15.79 11.65 -7.85
N ASP A 31 14.83 11.25 -8.68
CA ASP A 31 13.40 11.42 -8.47
C ASP A 31 12.95 10.51 -7.30
N PHE A 32 13.17 10.97 -6.09
CA PHE A 32 12.50 10.48 -4.90
C PHE A 32 11.12 11.13 -4.82
N GLU A 33 10.05 10.33 -4.91
CA GLU A 33 8.76 10.78 -4.37
C GLU A 33 8.94 10.97 -2.86
N ARG A 34 9.05 12.24 -2.42
CA ARG A 34 8.95 12.59 -1.01
C ARG A 34 7.52 12.34 -0.58
N TYR A 35 7.24 11.17 -0.03
CA TYR A 35 6.08 11.02 0.85
C TYR A 35 6.34 11.85 2.11
N ARG A 36 5.93 13.13 2.10
CA ARG A 36 5.94 13.99 3.30
C ARG A 36 4.98 13.36 4.31
N LEU A 37 5.54 12.78 5.37
CA LEU A 37 4.78 12.19 6.46
C LEU A 37 4.33 13.26 7.45
N PHE A 38 3.17 13.04 8.07
CA PHE A 38 2.73 13.82 9.23
C PHE A 38 3.79 13.65 10.34
N ARG A 39 4.32 14.76 10.88
CA ARG A 39 5.37 14.82 11.94
C ARG A 39 6.84 14.57 11.55
N GLY A 40 7.21 14.67 10.27
CA GLY A 40 8.61 14.91 9.89
C GLY A 40 9.59 13.74 10.01
N LYS A 41 9.12 12.50 10.17
CA LYS A 41 9.94 11.31 9.88
C LYS A 41 9.83 11.02 8.39
N GLU A 42 10.89 10.57 7.73
CA GLU A 42 10.90 10.39 6.27
C GLU A 42 11.25 8.95 5.92
N VAL A 43 10.36 8.26 5.21
CA VAL A 43 10.73 7.08 4.42
C VAL A 43 10.92 7.55 3.01
N ARG A 44 12.17 7.49 2.54
CA ARG A 44 12.54 7.85 1.17
C ARG A 44 12.68 6.56 0.39
N ILE A 45 11.79 6.36 -0.58
CA ILE A 45 11.94 5.33 -1.59
C ILE A 45 12.03 6.04 -2.95
N SER A 46 12.93 5.59 -3.83
CA SER A 46 12.97 6.11 -5.19
C SER A 46 11.74 5.66 -5.97
N ASN A 47 11.33 6.41 -6.97
CA ASN A 47 10.19 6.04 -7.83
C ASN A 47 10.35 4.67 -8.48
N ASP A 48 11.57 4.36 -8.90
CA ASP A 48 11.91 3.06 -9.48
C ASP A 48 11.79 1.94 -8.45
N ALA A 49 12.25 2.16 -7.22
CA ALA A 49 12.10 1.19 -6.15
C ALA A 49 10.62 0.99 -5.78
N PHE A 50 9.82 2.05 -5.72
CA PHE A 50 8.37 1.96 -5.49
C PHE A 50 7.68 1.15 -6.60
N HIS A 51 7.93 1.47 -7.87
CA HIS A 51 7.33 0.74 -9.00
C HIS A 51 7.76 -0.74 -9.04
N LYS A 52 9.01 -1.05 -8.70
CA LYS A 52 9.49 -2.43 -8.55
C LYS A 52 8.72 -3.17 -7.46
N LEU A 53 8.60 -2.58 -6.27
CA LEU A 53 7.82 -3.17 -5.17
C LEU A 53 6.34 -3.36 -5.56
N VAL A 54 5.72 -2.37 -6.21
CA VAL A 54 4.34 -2.49 -6.69
C VAL A 54 4.21 -3.67 -7.66
N ALA A 55 5.14 -3.84 -8.60
CA ALA A 55 5.13 -4.98 -9.52
C ALA A 55 5.33 -6.33 -8.80
N GLU A 56 6.32 -6.41 -7.90
CA GLU A 56 6.59 -7.62 -7.10
C GLU A 56 5.41 -8.03 -6.22
N ARG A 57 4.65 -7.05 -5.69
CA ARG A 57 3.45 -7.27 -4.88
C ARG A 57 2.17 -7.38 -5.72
N ASN A 58 2.29 -7.53 -7.05
CA ASN A 58 1.18 -7.62 -7.99
C ASN A 58 0.18 -6.45 -7.91
N GLY A 59 0.64 -5.28 -7.44
CA GLY A 59 -0.18 -4.09 -7.22
C GLY A 59 -1.31 -4.31 -6.24
N ARG A 60 -1.14 -5.18 -5.24
CA ARG A 60 -2.16 -5.50 -4.24
C ARG A 60 -1.77 -5.01 -2.86
N CYS A 61 -2.77 -4.55 -2.11
CA CYS A 61 -2.62 -4.21 -0.70
C CYS A 61 -2.23 -5.45 0.10
N GLU A 62 -1.16 -5.36 0.89
CA GLU A 62 -0.67 -6.48 1.69
C GLU A 62 -1.61 -6.86 2.86
N VAL A 63 -2.50 -5.96 3.27
CA VAL A 63 -3.51 -6.24 4.32
C VAL A 63 -4.79 -6.84 3.75
N CYS A 64 -5.43 -6.20 2.76
CA CYS A 64 -6.75 -6.62 2.28
C CYS A 64 -6.75 -7.33 0.92
N GLY A 65 -5.58 -7.47 0.28
CA GLY A 65 -5.43 -8.13 -1.02
C GLY A 65 -6.06 -7.39 -2.21
N LYS A 66 -6.70 -6.23 -2.01
CA LYS A 66 -7.32 -5.43 -3.08
C LYS A 66 -6.27 -4.97 -4.08
N PHE A 67 -6.56 -5.15 -5.37
CA PHE A 67 -5.73 -4.58 -6.44
C PHE A 67 -5.90 -3.05 -6.49
N CYS A 68 -4.78 -2.35 -6.34
CA CYS A 68 -4.69 -0.89 -6.32
C CYS A 68 -3.69 -0.34 -7.35
N GLY A 69 -2.83 -1.19 -7.92
CA GLY A 69 -1.77 -0.77 -8.85
C GLY A 69 -0.84 0.23 -8.17
N GLU A 70 -0.60 1.36 -8.84
CA GLU A 70 0.23 2.46 -8.32
C GLU A 70 -0.46 3.31 -7.24
N ASN A 71 -1.75 3.08 -6.93
CA ASN A 71 -2.45 3.79 -5.84
C ASN A 71 -2.15 3.21 -4.45
N LEU A 72 -1.14 2.35 -4.33
CA LEU A 72 -0.65 1.89 -3.04
C LEU A 72 0.15 3.01 -2.37
N VAL A 73 0.14 3.00 -1.04
CA VAL A 73 0.95 3.88 -0.20
C VAL A 73 1.98 3.05 0.55
N VAL A 74 3.12 3.67 0.82
CA VAL A 74 4.21 3.07 1.59
C VAL A 74 3.86 3.17 3.07
N ASP A 75 3.59 2.01 3.67
CA ASP A 75 3.44 1.89 5.12
C ASP A 75 4.81 1.71 5.77
N HIS A 76 5.01 2.35 6.91
CA HIS A 76 6.29 2.39 7.61
C HIS A 76 6.11 2.48 9.11
N ASP A 77 7.12 2.01 9.83
CA ASP A 77 7.14 2.05 11.28
C ASP A 77 7.38 3.48 11.78
N HIS A 78 6.47 4.02 12.59
CA HIS A 78 6.57 5.39 13.08
C HIS A 78 7.67 5.59 14.14
N VAL A 79 8.32 4.53 14.64
CA VAL A 79 9.45 4.63 15.57
C VAL A 79 10.77 4.72 14.78
N THR A 80 11.02 3.73 13.94
CA THR A 80 12.27 3.49 13.21
C THR A 80 12.32 4.11 11.82
N GLY A 81 11.17 4.40 11.20
CA GLY A 81 11.09 4.77 9.79
C GLY A 81 11.30 3.60 8.83
N SER A 82 11.37 2.36 9.32
CA SER A 82 11.54 1.20 8.45
C SER A 82 10.29 0.92 7.63
N PHE A 83 10.49 0.54 6.37
CA PHE A 83 9.44 0.04 5.48
C PHE A 83 8.73 -1.17 6.10
N ARG A 84 7.39 -1.14 6.12
CA ARG A 84 6.55 -2.28 6.55
C ARG A 84 5.92 -2.99 5.36
N GLY A 85 5.35 -2.25 4.41
CA GLY A 85 4.64 -2.83 3.26
C GLY A 85 3.95 -1.81 2.36
N LEU A 86 3.31 -2.30 1.31
CA LEU A 86 2.45 -1.52 0.41
C LEU A 86 0.97 -1.74 0.71
N LEU A 87 0.28 -0.68 1.13
CA LEU A 87 -1.11 -0.74 1.55
C LEU A 87 -2.00 0.13 0.66
N CYS A 88 -3.30 -0.17 0.61
CA CYS A 88 -4.25 0.79 0.09
C CYS A 88 -4.52 1.88 1.15
N ILE A 89 -4.89 3.10 0.70
CA ILE A 89 -5.16 4.23 1.59
C ILE A 89 -6.11 3.86 2.76
N PRO A 90 -7.23 3.14 2.56
CA PRO A 90 -8.10 2.75 3.67
C PRO A 90 -7.43 1.88 4.73
N CYS A 91 -6.63 0.88 4.31
CA CYS A 91 -5.92 0.00 5.25
C CYS A 91 -4.84 0.76 6.02
N ASN A 92 -4.06 1.59 5.33
CA ASN A 92 -3.05 2.43 5.96
C ASN A 92 -3.66 3.37 7.01
N SER A 93 -4.74 4.08 6.65
CA SER A 93 -5.44 4.97 7.57
C SER A 93 -6.06 4.22 8.75
N ALA A 94 -6.63 3.03 8.53
CA ALA A 94 -7.18 2.20 9.60
C ALA A 94 -6.11 1.85 10.65
N ILE A 95 -4.92 1.41 10.23
CA ILE A 95 -3.80 1.13 11.14
C ILE A 95 -3.44 2.40 11.94
N GLY A 96 -3.36 3.56 11.28
CA GLY A 96 -3.13 4.84 11.95
C GLY A 96 -4.21 5.23 12.97
N PHE A 97 -5.49 4.96 12.69
CA PHE A 97 -6.58 5.17 13.64
C PHE A 97 -6.50 4.26 14.87
N PHE A 98 -5.93 3.06 14.70
CA PHE A 98 -5.58 2.16 15.80
C PHE A 98 -4.20 2.46 16.41
N ARG A 99 -3.59 3.59 16.06
CA ARG A 99 -2.32 4.09 16.62
C ARG A 99 -1.14 3.13 16.45
N ASP A 100 -1.16 2.37 15.36
CA ASP A 100 -0.19 1.29 15.11
C ASP A 100 -0.12 0.24 16.23
N ASP A 101 -1.15 0.12 17.08
CA ASP A 101 -1.20 -0.84 18.19
C ASP A 101 -1.95 -2.11 17.77
N PRO A 102 -1.24 -3.26 17.61
CA PRO A 102 -1.87 -4.53 17.27
C PRO A 102 -2.93 -4.98 18.29
N SER A 103 -2.76 -4.62 19.57
CA SER A 103 -3.70 -4.95 20.64
C SER A 103 -5.03 -4.23 20.47
N LEU A 104 -5.01 -2.99 19.96
CA LEU A 104 -6.23 -2.24 19.65
C LEU A 104 -6.93 -2.80 18.40
N LEU A 105 -6.17 -3.21 17.38
CA LEU A 105 -6.71 -3.91 16.21
C LEU A 105 -7.41 -5.21 16.60
N GLU A 106 -6.81 -6.02 17.46
CA GLU A 106 -7.40 -7.26 17.95
C GLU A 106 -8.70 -7.00 18.73
N LYS A 107 -8.71 -5.98 19.60
CA LYS A 107 -9.92 -5.56 20.32
C LYS A 107 -11.02 -5.10 19.37
N GLY A 108 -10.67 -4.35 18.32
CA GLY A 108 -11.60 -3.93 17.27
C GLY A 108 -12.19 -5.11 16.50
N SER A 109 -11.35 -6.09 16.14
CA SER A 109 -11.79 -7.34 15.52
C SER A 109 -12.78 -8.10 16.41
N LYS A 110 -12.44 -8.32 17.70
CA LYS A 110 -13.33 -8.98 18.67
C LYS A 110 -14.66 -8.25 18.84
N TYR A 111 -14.64 -6.91 18.87
CA TYR A 111 -15.85 -6.09 18.95
C TYR A 111 -16.80 -6.34 17.76
N LEU A 112 -16.27 -6.36 16.54
CA LEU A 112 -17.04 -6.63 15.33
C LEU A 112 -17.54 -8.07 15.28
N THR A 113 -16.68 -9.05 15.58
CA THR A 113 -17.06 -10.47 15.58
C THR A 113 -18.20 -10.75 16.54
N ARG A 114 -18.19 -10.16 17.75
CA ARG A 114 -19.31 -10.26 18.70
C ARG A 114 -20.62 -9.71 18.12
N HIS A 115 -20.56 -8.61 17.37
CA HIS A 115 -21.75 -8.05 16.73
C HIS A 115 -22.26 -8.95 15.61
N VAL A 116 -21.37 -9.49 14.77
CA VAL A 116 -21.72 -10.45 13.71
C VAL A 116 -22.35 -11.71 14.31
N GLN A 117 -21.78 -12.26 15.38
CA GLN A 117 -22.36 -13.42 16.06
C GLN A 117 -23.78 -13.14 16.54
N ARG A 118 -24.01 -11.98 17.15
CA ARG A 118 -25.36 -11.57 17.57
C ARG A 118 -26.34 -11.50 16.39
N LEU A 119 -25.91 -11.07 15.21
CA LEU A 119 -26.77 -11.04 14.03
C LEU A 119 -27.11 -12.44 13.53
N LEU A 120 -26.15 -13.36 13.54
CA LEU A 120 -26.37 -14.78 13.22
C LEU A 120 -27.37 -15.41 14.21
N ASP A 121 -27.19 -15.18 15.52
CA ASP A 121 -28.07 -15.71 16.56
C ASP A 121 -29.52 -15.20 16.42
N LEU A 122 -29.70 -14.01 15.82
CA LEU A 122 -31.00 -13.42 15.52
C LEU A 122 -31.56 -13.82 14.14
N GLY A 123 -30.86 -14.65 13.36
CA GLY A 123 -31.25 -15.04 12.00
C GLY A 123 -31.25 -13.87 11.00
N LYS A 124 -30.41 -12.86 11.23
CA LYS A 124 -30.30 -11.66 10.37
C LYS A 124 -29.14 -11.72 9.37
N LEU A 125 -28.33 -12.77 9.43
CA LEU A 125 -27.22 -13.09 8.54
C LEU A 125 -27.21 -14.59 8.25
#